data_AF-A0A651FN87-F1
#
_entry.id   AF-A0A651FN87-F1
#
_cell.length_a   1.000
_cell.length_b   1.000
_cell.length_c   1.000
_cell.angle_alpha   90.00
_cell.angle_beta   90.00
_cell.angle_gamma   90.00
#
_symmetry.space_group_name_H-M   'P 1'
#
loop_
_entity.id
_entity.type
_entity.pdbx_description
1 polymer ?
#
loop_
_entity_poly.entity_id
_entity_poly.type
_entity_poly.pdbx_seq_one_letter_code
_entity_poly.pdbx_strand_id
1 'polypeptide(L)'
;MPLKPKFQSKRRGAGDFKAEWSTRKCAIVGYLTCEGRTSQEIADILADGTTAGMIRVRWAQWGIPILDRKRRRRRWMPCLMSANGAAVVSRAAEKQGLTPAEWIGKVAEAAARGDLYKAIVDEGN
;
A
#
# COMPACT_ATOMS: atom_id res chain seq x y z
N MET A 1 -24.45 -34.71 -56.02
CA MET A 1 -23.07 -34.28 -55.67
C MET A 1 -23.08 -33.70 -54.26
N PRO A 2 -22.36 -34.26 -53.28
CA PRO A 2 -22.32 -33.71 -51.93
C PRO A 2 -21.24 -32.62 -51.83
N LEU A 3 -21.60 -31.46 -51.28
CA LEU A 3 -20.70 -30.35 -50.99
C LEU A 3 -19.84 -30.71 -49.76
N LYS A 4 -18.50 -30.78 -49.94
CA LYS A 4 -17.55 -30.91 -48.84
C LYS A 4 -17.58 -29.63 -47.98
N PRO A 5 -17.65 -29.71 -46.64
CA PRO A 5 -17.41 -28.54 -45.81
C PRO A 5 -15.93 -28.18 -45.87
N LYS A 6 -15.61 -26.97 -46.35
CA LYS A 6 -14.27 -26.38 -46.24
C LYS A 6 -14.01 -26.14 -44.75
N PHE A 7 -13.21 -27.00 -44.14
CA PHE A 7 -12.62 -26.73 -42.83
C PHE A 7 -11.60 -25.59 -43.00
N GLN A 8 -12.08 -24.35 -42.96
CA GLN A 8 -11.19 -23.21 -42.74
C GLN A 8 -10.80 -23.26 -41.27
N SER A 9 -9.57 -23.68 -40.99
CA SER A 9 -8.95 -23.43 -39.70
C SER A 9 -8.85 -21.90 -39.52
N LYS A 10 -9.88 -21.29 -38.91
CA LYS A 10 -9.71 -19.99 -38.28
C LYS A 10 -8.60 -20.18 -37.26
N ARG A 11 -7.39 -19.71 -37.59
CA ARG A 11 -6.38 -19.40 -36.58
C ARG A 11 -7.11 -18.49 -35.61
N ARG A 12 -7.41 -18.99 -34.41
CA ARG A 12 -7.87 -18.14 -33.31
C ARG A 12 -6.74 -17.15 -33.13
N GLY A 13 -6.97 -15.92 -33.61
CA GLY A 13 -6.04 -14.83 -33.48
C GLY A 13 -5.60 -14.77 -32.03
N ALA A 14 -4.29 -14.59 -31.83
CA ALA A 14 -3.71 -14.26 -30.55
C ALA A 14 -4.60 -13.21 -29.89
N GLY A 15 -5.40 -13.63 -28.91
CA GLY A 15 -6.11 -12.69 -28.07
C GLY A 15 -5.05 -11.79 -27.47
N ASP A 16 -5.23 -10.48 -27.58
CA ASP A 16 -4.38 -9.48 -26.94
C ASP A 16 -4.18 -9.86 -25.47
N PHE A 17 -3.11 -10.59 -25.17
CA PHE A 17 -2.61 -10.70 -23.81
C PHE A 17 -2.06 -9.31 -23.48
N LYS A 18 -2.96 -8.41 -23.05
CA LYS A 18 -2.53 -7.23 -22.33
C LYS A 18 -1.66 -7.75 -21.20
N ALA A 19 -0.38 -7.40 -21.20
CA ALA A 19 0.53 -7.73 -20.13
C ALA A 19 0.02 -7.07 -18.85
N GLU A 20 -0.84 -7.79 -18.13
CA GLU A 20 -1.35 -7.36 -16.84
C GLU A 20 -0.24 -7.53 -15.80
N TRP A 21 -0.20 -6.62 -14.84
CA TRP A 21 0.71 -6.78 -13.72
C TRP A 21 0.27 -7.99 -12.90
N SER A 22 1.22 -8.83 -12.54
CA SER A 22 0.92 -9.96 -11.66
C SER A 22 0.34 -9.46 -10.33
N THR A 23 -0.54 -10.25 -9.72
CA THR A 23 -1.13 -9.95 -8.41
C THR A 23 -0.06 -9.67 -7.36
N ARG A 24 1.05 -10.44 -7.41
CA ARG A 24 2.23 -10.24 -6.56
C ARG A 24 2.80 -8.84 -6.70
N LYS A 25 2.99 -8.36 -7.94
CA LYS A 25 3.51 -7.02 -8.21
C LYS A 25 2.56 -5.93 -7.71
N CYS A 26 1.26 -6.09 -7.96
CA CYS A 26 0.24 -5.18 -7.45
C CYS A 26 0.28 -5.09 -5.91
N ALA A 27 0.41 -6.23 -5.22
CA ALA A 27 0.52 -6.28 -3.76
C ALA A 27 1.76 -5.57 -3.24
N ILE A 28 2.94 -5.78 -3.86
CA ILE A 28 4.18 -5.10 -3.50
C ILE A 28 4.04 -3.58 -3.67
N VAL A 29 3.50 -3.14 -4.81
CA VAL A 29 3.30 -1.71 -5.06
C VAL A 29 2.33 -1.11 -4.04
N GLY A 30 1.22 -1.80 -3.75
CA GLY A 30 0.27 -1.38 -2.72
C GLY A 30 0.92 -1.23 -1.35
N TYR A 31 1.68 -2.23 -0.91
CA TYR A 31 2.39 -2.21 0.37
C TYR A 31 3.37 -1.03 0.47
N LEU A 32 4.24 -0.85 -0.52
CA LEU A 32 5.23 0.23 -0.53
C LEU A 32 4.59 1.61 -0.60
N THR A 33 3.43 1.71 -1.28
CA THR A 33 2.63 2.94 -1.30
C THR A 33 2.13 3.27 0.10
N CYS A 34 1.65 2.28 0.85
CA CYS A 34 1.24 2.44 2.24
C CYS A 34 2.41 2.82 3.16
N GLU A 35 3.64 2.39 2.89
CA GLU A 35 4.83 2.88 3.64
C GLU A 35 5.21 4.34 3.33
N GLY A 36 4.49 4.97 2.39
CA GLY A 36 4.77 6.33 1.92
C GLY A 36 5.95 6.43 0.94
N ARG A 37 6.34 5.34 0.29
CA ARG A 37 7.37 5.36 -0.76
C ARG A 37 6.86 6.13 -1.98
N THR A 38 7.76 6.85 -2.63
CA THR A 38 7.46 7.54 -3.89
C THR A 38 7.41 6.56 -5.05
N SER A 39 6.69 6.94 -6.12
CA SER A 39 6.70 6.18 -7.38
C SER A 39 8.11 5.93 -7.95
N GLN A 40 9.09 6.78 -7.64
CA GLN A 40 10.48 6.57 -8.06
C GLN A 40 11.14 5.49 -7.21
N GLU A 41 11.08 5.61 -5.88
CA GLU A 41 11.62 4.58 -4.98
C GLU A 41 10.99 3.21 -5.24
N ILE A 42 9.68 3.16 -5.51
CA ILE A 42 9.00 1.90 -5.84
C ILE A 42 9.51 1.33 -7.17
N ALA A 43 9.73 2.16 -8.19
CA ALA A 43 10.32 1.71 -9.46
C ALA A 43 11.73 1.15 -9.25
N ASP A 44 12.55 1.85 -8.45
CA ASP A 44 13.91 1.44 -8.13
C ASP A 44 13.92 0.11 -7.34
N ILE A 45 12.98 -0.09 -6.41
CA ILE A 45 12.83 -1.34 -5.64
C ILE A 45 12.37 -2.50 -6.54
N LEU A 46 11.46 -2.25 -7.49
CA LEU A 46 10.95 -3.30 -8.38
C LEU A 46 12.02 -3.78 -9.35
N ALA A 47 12.87 -2.86 -9.87
CA ALA A 47 13.99 -3.15 -10.77
C ALA A 47 13.65 -4.06 -11.98
N ASP A 48 12.38 -4.08 -12.42
CA ASP A 48 11.84 -4.99 -13.43
C ASP A 48 11.41 -4.26 -14.72
N GLY A 49 11.93 -3.05 -14.94
CA GLY A 49 11.54 -2.17 -16.04
C GLY A 49 10.28 -1.34 -15.80
N THR A 50 9.65 -1.48 -14.62
CA THR A 50 8.55 -0.60 -14.22
C THR A 50 9.03 0.82 -13.99
N THR A 51 8.42 1.78 -14.68
CA THR A 51 8.75 3.19 -14.47
C THR A 51 7.84 3.84 -13.43
N ALA A 52 8.30 4.93 -12.83
CA ALA A 52 7.49 5.75 -11.93
C ALA A 52 6.17 6.24 -12.57
N GLY A 53 6.17 6.48 -13.89
CA GLY A 53 4.98 6.83 -14.65
C GLY A 53 3.93 5.71 -14.65
N MET A 54 4.36 4.47 -14.89
CA MET A 54 3.47 3.30 -14.87
C MET A 54 2.83 3.08 -13.49
N ILE A 55 3.59 3.29 -12.42
CA ILE A 55 3.08 3.22 -11.04
C ILE A 55 1.99 4.26 -10.80
N ARG A 56 2.19 5.52 -11.24
CA ARG A 56 1.17 6.57 -11.09
C ARG A 56 -0.11 6.28 -11.86
N VAL A 57 0.01 5.69 -13.05
CA VAL A 57 -1.15 5.22 -13.84
C VAL A 57 -1.92 4.15 -13.05
N ARG A 58 -1.22 3.20 -12.43
CA ARG A 58 -1.86 2.18 -11.59
C ARG A 58 -2.52 2.76 -10.35
N TRP A 59 -1.88 3.70 -9.66
CA TRP A 59 -2.50 4.42 -8.55
C TRP A 59 -3.80 5.12 -8.95
N ALA A 60 -3.79 5.82 -10.08
CA ALA A 60 -4.99 6.45 -10.61
C ALA A 60 -6.10 5.43 -10.92
N GLN A 61 -5.76 4.28 -11.52
CA GLN A 61 -6.71 3.19 -11.79
C GLN A 61 -7.26 2.55 -10.52
N TRP A 62 -6.45 2.43 -9.47
CA TRP A 62 -6.85 1.85 -8.17
C TRP A 62 -7.53 2.85 -7.24
N GLY A 63 -7.67 4.11 -7.64
CA GLY A 63 -8.22 5.17 -6.80
C GLY A 63 -7.31 5.53 -5.61
N ILE A 64 -6.03 5.20 -5.67
CA ILE A 64 -5.06 5.58 -4.65
C ILE A 64 -4.72 7.06 -4.87
N PRO A 65 -5.00 7.95 -3.90
CA PRO A 65 -4.67 9.36 -4.04
C PRO A 65 -3.16 9.50 -4.18
N ILE A 66 -2.73 10.15 -5.27
CA ILE A 66 -1.33 10.52 -5.44
C ILE A 66 -0.98 11.42 -4.26
N LEU A 67 -0.14 10.91 -3.36
CA LEU A 67 0.29 11.65 -2.18
C LEU A 67 1.09 12.86 -2.67
N ASP A 68 0.39 13.99 -2.76
CA ASP A 68 0.93 15.23 -3.27
C ASP A 68 2.10 15.68 -2.40
N ARG A 69 3.03 16.44 -2.98
CA ARG A 69 4.28 16.86 -2.32
C ARG A 69 4.08 17.48 -0.93
N LYS A 70 2.91 18.06 -0.67
CA LYS A 70 2.53 18.66 0.61
C LYS A 70 2.04 17.66 1.67
N ARG A 71 1.50 16.49 1.29
CA ARG A 71 1.21 15.38 2.22
C ARG A 71 2.46 14.59 2.61
N ARG A 72 3.60 14.82 1.94
CA ARG A 72 4.92 14.17 2.19
C ARG A 72 5.55 14.44 3.57
N ARG A 73 4.92 15.25 4.43
CA ARG A 73 5.38 15.41 5.83
C ARG A 73 4.89 14.31 6.77
N ARG A 74 3.95 13.46 6.33
CA ARG A 74 3.44 12.36 7.15
C ARG A 74 3.79 11.03 6.48
N ARG A 75 4.61 10.22 7.16
CA ARG A 75 4.88 8.84 6.77
C ARG A 75 3.86 7.96 7.46
N TRP A 76 3.17 7.12 6.70
CA TRP A 76 2.29 6.12 7.29
C TRP A 76 3.15 4.92 7.69
N MET A 77 3.02 4.49 8.94
CA MET A 77 3.77 3.39 9.51
C MET A 77 2.77 2.38 10.06
N PRO A 78 2.73 1.15 9.51
CA PRO A 78 1.91 0.10 10.10
C PRO A 78 2.44 -0.22 11.51
N CYS A 79 1.55 -0.25 12.50
CA CYS A 79 1.87 -0.61 13.88
C CYS A 79 1.17 -1.92 14.22
N LEU A 80 1.96 -2.94 14.56
CA LEU A 80 1.44 -4.21 15.04
C LEU A 80 1.25 -4.15 16.56
N MET A 81 0.12 -4.65 17.03
CA MET A 81 -0.19 -4.76 18.46
C MET A 81 -1.07 -5.97 18.72
N SER A 82 -1.13 -6.41 19.97
CA SER A 82 -2.07 -7.46 20.39
C SER A 82 -3.53 -7.01 20.19
N ALA A 83 -4.44 -7.97 20.05
CA ALA A 83 -5.87 -7.68 19.91
C ALA A 83 -6.42 -6.83 21.07
N ASN A 84 -5.97 -7.13 22.30
CA ASN A 84 -6.34 -6.37 23.49
C ASN A 84 -5.77 -4.93 23.44
N GLY A 85 -4.51 -4.76 23.04
CA GLY A 85 -3.91 -3.44 22.85
C GLY A 85 -4.68 -2.59 21.83
N ALA A 86 -5.06 -3.19 20.70
CA ALA A 86 -5.85 -2.52 19.67
C ALA A 86 -7.22 -2.05 20.19
N ALA A 87 -7.89 -2.88 21.00
CA ALA A 87 -9.17 -2.53 21.60
C ALA A 87 -9.04 -1.37 22.60
N VAL A 88 -7.98 -1.37 23.43
CA VAL A 88 -7.69 -0.29 24.38
C VAL A 88 -7.41 1.02 23.65
N VAL A 89 -6.56 0.99 22.63
CA VAL A 89 -6.25 2.16 21.80
C VAL A 89 -7.51 2.70 21.12
N SER A 90 -8.35 1.83 20.57
CA SER A 90 -9.58 2.25 19.89
C SER A 90 -10.51 3.02 20.83
N ARG A 91 -10.71 2.52 22.06
CA ARG A 91 -11.50 3.22 23.09
C ARG A 91 -10.86 4.54 23.52
N ALA A 92 -9.53 4.57 23.64
CA ALA A 92 -8.80 5.79 24.02
C ALA A 92 -8.89 6.88 22.92
N ALA A 93 -8.81 6.47 21.66
CA ALA A 93 -8.96 7.35 20.50
C ALA A 93 -10.38 7.91 20.41
N GLU A 94 -11.39 7.07 20.58
CA GLU A 94 -12.80 7.46 20.57
C GLU A 94 -13.11 8.52 21.63
N LYS A 95 -12.62 8.36 22.86
CA LYS A 95 -12.77 9.37 23.94
C LYS A 95 -12.20 10.74 23.58
N GLN A 96 -11.24 10.79 22.65
CA GLN A 96 -10.60 12.02 22.21
C GLN A 96 -11.09 12.51 20.83
N GLY A 97 -12.08 11.83 20.23
CA GLY A 97 -12.58 12.15 18.89
C GLY A 97 -11.53 11.93 17.79
N LEU A 98 -10.61 10.97 17.97
CA LEU A 98 -9.55 10.65 17.02
C LEU A 98 -9.74 9.25 16.44
N THR A 99 -9.18 9.01 15.26
CA THR A 99 -8.99 7.64 14.77
C THR A 99 -7.87 6.94 15.56
N PRO A 100 -7.87 5.60 15.66
CA PRO A 100 -6.77 4.87 16.30
C PRO A 100 -5.39 5.22 15.73
N ALA A 101 -5.29 5.36 14.41
CA ALA A 101 -4.05 5.73 13.73
C ALA A 101 -3.57 7.14 14.11
N GLU A 102 -4.46 8.12 14.19
CA GLU A 102 -4.11 9.47 14.64
C GLU A 102 -3.70 9.51 16.10
N TRP A 103 -4.40 8.76 16.95
CA TRP A 103 -4.09 8.66 18.36
C TRP A 103 -2.69 8.06 18.58
N ILE A 104 -2.41 6.92 17.95
CA ILE A 104 -1.07 6.27 18.00
C ILE A 104 0.00 7.22 17.46
N GLY A 105 -0.26 7.86 16.31
CA GLY A 105 0.68 8.80 15.70
C GLY A 105 1.07 9.93 16.64
N LYS A 106 0.09 10.54 17.32
CA LYS A 106 0.35 11.60 18.31
C LYS A 106 1.15 11.12 19.51
N VAL A 107 0.81 9.94 20.05
CA VAL A 107 1.53 9.36 21.20
C VAL A 107 2.96 8.99 20.83
N ALA A 108 3.17 8.32 19.69
CA ALA A 108 4.50 7.96 19.21
C ALA A 108 5.37 9.19 18.94
N GLU A 109 4.80 10.23 18.34
CA GLU A 109 5.51 11.50 18.10
C GLU A 109 5.89 12.21 19.41
N ALA A 110 5.00 12.24 20.41
CA ALA A 110 5.28 12.80 21.72
C ALA A 110 6.37 12.00 22.46
N ALA A 111 6.27 10.67 22.45
CA ALA A 111 7.25 9.78 23.06
C ALA A 111 8.65 9.96 22.45
N ALA A 112 8.74 10.04 21.12
CA ALA A 112 10.00 10.25 20.42
C ALA A 112 10.61 11.62 20.70
N ARG A 113 9.80 12.69 20.71
CA ARG A 113 10.29 14.05 21.00
C ARG A 113 10.78 14.22 22.44
N GLY A 114 10.19 13.48 23.38
CA GLY A 114 10.56 13.53 24.80
C GLY A 114 11.57 12.48 25.24
N ASP A 115 12.10 11.65 24.33
CA ASP A 115 12.94 10.48 24.65
C ASP A 115 12.31 9.57 25.74
N LEU A 116 10.99 9.38 25.67
CA LEU A 116 10.20 8.69 26.69
C LEU A 116 10.05 7.19 26.44
N TYR A 117 10.74 6.64 25.43
CA TYR A 117 10.56 5.24 25.04
C TYR A 117 10.77 4.30 26.23
N LYS A 118 11.90 4.45 26.94
CA LYS A 118 12.21 3.61 28.10
C LYS A 118 11.19 3.80 29.22
N ALA A 119 10.75 5.03 29.50
CA ALA A 119 9.76 5.28 30.54
C ALA A 119 8.38 4.66 30.25
N ILE A 120 8.02 4.47 28.98
CA ILE A 120 6.75 3.87 28.56
C ILE A 120 6.85 2.34 28.44
N VAL A 121 8.01 1.84 28.00
CA VAL A 121 8.22 0.42 27.67
C VAL A 121 8.92 -0.35 28.81
N ASP A 122 9.54 0.34 29.79
CA ASP A 122 9.93 -0.27 31.07
C ASP A 122 8.67 -0.62 31.86
N GLU A 123 8.00 -1.67 31.41
CA GLU A 123 7.36 -2.60 32.33
C GLU A 123 8.48 -3.15 33.20
N GLY A 124 8.45 -2.84 34.50
CA GLY A 124 9.43 -3.36 35.46
C GLY A 124 9.67 -4.86 35.25
N ASN A 125 10.95 -5.22 35.25
CA ASN A 125 11.43 -6.59 35.30
C ASN A 125 10.80 -7.35 36.49
#